data_AF-A0A1E1J6G1-F1
#
_entry.id   AF-A0A1E1J6G1-F1
#
_cell.length_a   1.000
_cell.length_b   1.000
_cell.length_c   1.000
_cell.angle_alpha   90.00
_cell.angle_beta   90.00
_cell.angle_gamma   90.00
#
_symmetry.space_group_name_H-M   'P 1'
#
loop_
_entity.id
_entity.type
_entity.pdbx_description
1 polymer ?
#
loop_
_entity_poly.entity_id
_entity_poly.type
_entity_poly.pdbx_seq_one_letter_code
_entity_poly.pdbx_strand_id
1 'polypeptide(L)'
;MALMNWGPLLKLAFPSVAMMLSEWMALEVNRIIAGYALINELDIFSILYQLSGVLWGMASGVFVEAAELVGNALGQRKPQFGRQCVLMCLGLTVTFAIVNLSVTLLLQSFILTLFTGSTEVRTLFRKMLSLYARYHIFDCNQSCMMGVLCGCSL
;
A
#
# COMPACT_ATOMS: atom_id res chain seq x y z
N MET A 1 8.74 7.84 35.31
CA MET A 1 7.39 7.25 35.22
C MET A 1 6.96 6.88 33.79
N ALA A 2 7.78 7.11 32.75
CA ALA A 2 7.43 6.82 31.34
C ALA A 2 7.67 5.37 30.86
N LEU A 3 8.30 4.51 31.68
CA LEU A 3 8.71 3.15 31.31
C LEU A 3 7.80 2.02 31.82
N MET A 4 6.78 2.33 32.64
CA MET A 4 5.97 1.29 33.31
C MET A 4 4.96 0.57 32.39
N ASN A 5 4.64 1.11 31.21
CA ASN A 5 3.63 0.54 30.31
C ASN A 5 4.21 -0.13 29.05
N TRP A 6 5.52 -0.38 29.00
CA TRP A 6 6.17 -0.96 27.82
C TRP A 6 5.75 -2.41 27.55
N GLY A 7 5.56 -3.23 28.58
CA GLY A 7 5.11 -4.62 28.40
C GLY A 7 3.78 -4.74 27.63
N PRO A 8 2.71 -4.05 28.07
CA PRO A 8 1.44 -4.01 27.35
C PRO A 8 1.55 -3.39 25.95
N LEU A 9 2.32 -2.30 25.80
CA LEU A 9 2.55 -1.65 24.50
C LEU A 9 3.26 -2.57 23.51
N LEU A 10 4.32 -3.26 23.95
CA LEU A 10 5.06 -4.22 23.12
C LEU A 10 4.20 -5.42 22.73
N LYS A 11 3.36 -5.90 23.66
CA LYS A 11 2.41 -6.99 23.38
C LYS A 11 1.39 -6.60 22.29
N LEU A 12 1.01 -5.32 22.22
CA LEU A 12 0.13 -4.77 21.18
C LEU A 12 0.86 -4.47 19.86
N ALA A 13 2.09 -3.95 19.95
CA ALA A 13 2.87 -3.59 18.78
C ALA A 13 3.33 -4.84 18.01
N PHE A 14 3.60 -5.94 18.71
CA PHE A 14 4.09 -7.18 18.11
C PHE A 14 3.17 -7.75 16.99
N PRO A 15 1.85 -7.95 17.18
CA PRO A 15 0.99 -8.44 16.11
C PRO A 15 0.91 -7.47 14.92
N SER A 16 0.85 -6.16 15.17
CA SER A 16 0.83 -5.16 14.10
C SER A 16 2.13 -5.17 13.28
N VAL A 17 3.29 -5.24 13.94
CA VAL A 17 4.59 -5.29 13.27
C VAL A 17 4.76 -6.63 12.55
N ALA A 18 4.33 -7.74 13.14
CA ALA A 18 4.38 -9.06 12.50
C ALA A 18 3.52 -9.12 11.23
N MET A 19 2.33 -8.52 11.23
CA MET A 19 1.47 -8.42 10.05
C MET A 19 2.13 -7.59 8.93
N MET A 20 2.65 -6.41 9.25
CA MET A 20 3.36 -5.55 8.30
C MET A 20 4.62 -6.24 7.73
N LEU A 21 5.39 -6.89 8.59
CA LEU A 21 6.57 -7.65 8.17
C LEU A 21 6.19 -8.82 7.27
N SER A 22 5.08 -9.52 7.56
CA SER A 22 4.60 -10.61 6.71
C SER A 22 4.27 -10.14 5.30
N GLU A 23 3.62 -8.97 5.17
CA GLU A 23 3.31 -8.36 3.88
C GLU A 23 4.60 -8.00 3.11
N TRP A 24 5.53 -7.31 3.77
CA TRP A 24 6.81 -6.94 3.16
C TRP A 24 7.64 -8.14 2.74
N MET A 25 7.69 -9.18 3.57
CA MET A 25 8.39 -10.42 3.24
C MET A 25 7.77 -11.14 2.05
N ALA A 26 6.43 -11.16 1.94
CA ALA A 26 5.76 -11.74 0.78
C ALA A 26 6.09 -10.98 -0.51
N LEU A 27 6.16 -9.65 -0.45
CA LEU A 27 6.59 -8.82 -1.58
C LEU A 27 8.05 -9.08 -1.98
N GLU A 28 8.94 -9.35 -1.02
CA GLU A 28 10.34 -9.68 -1.29
C GLU A 28 10.48 -11.06 -1.94
N VAL A 29 9.74 -12.06 -1.47
CA VAL A 29 9.70 -13.39 -2.09
C VAL A 29 9.20 -13.30 -3.52
N ASN A 30 8.14 -12.52 -3.79
CA ASN A 30 7.64 -12.29 -5.14
C ASN A 30 8.71 -11.65 -6.05
N ARG A 31 9.50 -10.71 -5.51
CA ARG A 31 10.62 -10.10 -6.24
C ARG A 31 11.73 -11.11 -6.56
N ILE A 32 12.09 -11.97 -5.61
CA ILE A 32 13.07 -13.03 -5.84
C ILE A 32 12.59 -13.99 -6.93
N ILE A 33 11.31 -14.40 -6.88
CA ILE A 33 10.71 -15.28 -7.90
C ILE A 33 10.71 -14.59 -9.27
N ALA A 34 10.32 -13.31 -9.33
CA ALA A 34 10.36 -12.53 -10.57
C ALA A 34 11.78 -12.42 -11.14
N GLY A 35 12.81 -12.44 -10.29
CA GLY A 35 14.22 -12.46 -10.70
C GLY A 35 14.63 -13.66 -11.57
N TYR A 36 13.85 -14.75 -11.56
CA TYR A 36 14.06 -15.91 -12.44
C TYR A 36 13.34 -15.79 -13.80
N ALA A 37 12.57 -14.72 -14.04
CA ALA A 37 11.84 -14.51 -15.28
C ALA A 37 12.76 -14.06 -16.44
N LEU A 38 12.21 -14.06 -17.66
CA LEU A 38 12.89 -13.56 -18.86
C LEU A 38 13.24 -12.06 -18.71
N ILE A 39 14.35 -11.65 -19.34
CA ILE A 39 14.90 -10.28 -19.26
C ILE A 39 13.82 -9.21 -19.56
N ASN A 40 13.03 -9.41 -20.62
CA ASN A 40 11.98 -8.46 -21.00
C ASN A 40 10.87 -8.35 -19.95
N GLU A 41 10.50 -9.45 -19.28
CA GLU A 41 9.47 -9.47 -18.25
C GLU A 41 9.97 -8.89 -16.92
N LEU A 42 11.24 -9.15 -16.60
CA LEU A 42 11.91 -8.64 -15.41
C LEU A 42 12.05 -7.10 -15.46
N ASP A 43 12.40 -6.54 -16.61
CA ASP A 43 12.47 -5.09 -16.81
C ASP A 43 11.11 -4.42 -16.53
N ILE A 44 10.03 -4.99 -17.05
CA ILE A 44 8.66 -4.48 -16.84
C ILE A 44 8.27 -4.55 -15.39
N PHE A 45 8.55 -5.69 -14.75
CA PHE A 45 8.26 -5.90 -13.35
C PHE A 45 9.01 -4.90 -12.46
N SER A 46 10.29 -4.63 -12.75
CA SER A 46 11.09 -3.64 -12.02
C SER A 46 10.53 -2.22 -12.15
N ILE A 47 10.13 -1.81 -13.36
CA ILE A 47 9.53 -0.48 -13.60
C ILE A 47 8.19 -0.36 -12.84
N LEU A 48 7.32 -1.36 -12.97
CA LEU A 48 6.04 -1.38 -12.27
C LEU A 48 6.24 -1.38 -10.75
N TYR A 49 7.21 -2.13 -10.23
CA TYR A 49 7.52 -2.17 -8.81
C TYR A 49 8.00 -0.81 -8.28
N GLN A 50 8.91 -0.13 -9.00
CA GLN A 50 9.36 1.21 -8.63
C GLN A 50 8.21 2.22 -8.63
N LEU A 51 7.33 2.16 -9.63
CA LEU A 51 6.12 2.97 -9.67
C LEU A 51 5.21 2.68 -8.49
N SER A 52 5.03 1.40 -8.17
CA SER A 52 4.21 0.95 -7.03
C SER A 52 4.72 1.53 -5.72
N GLY A 53 6.04 1.52 -5.49
CA GLY A 53 6.65 2.08 -4.29
C GLY A 53 6.39 3.59 -4.14
N VAL A 54 6.49 4.36 -5.23
CA VAL A 54 6.20 5.80 -5.21
C VAL A 54 4.72 6.08 -4.92
N LEU A 55 3.82 5.36 -5.58
CA LEU A 55 2.37 5.51 -5.37
C LEU A 55 1.94 5.08 -3.96
N TRP A 56 2.51 3.98 -3.46
CA TRP A 56 2.26 3.50 -2.10
C TRP A 56 2.78 4.51 -1.07
N GLY A 57 3.93 5.12 -1.30
CA GLY A 57 4.44 6.21 -0.46
C GLY A 57 3.42 7.34 -0.29
N MET A 58 2.75 7.75 -1.37
CA MET A 58 1.68 8.76 -1.32
C MET A 58 0.43 8.27 -0.58
N ALA A 59 0.06 7.00 -0.72
CA ALA A 59 -1.13 6.43 -0.09
C ALA A 59 -0.93 6.08 1.40
N SER A 60 0.32 5.79 1.82
CA SER A 60 0.67 5.32 3.16
C SER A 60 0.24 6.27 4.29
N GLY A 61 0.13 7.57 4.01
CA GLY A 61 -0.37 8.56 4.97
C GLY A 61 -1.80 8.26 5.46
N VAL A 62 -2.68 7.83 4.56
CA VAL A 62 -4.09 7.52 4.91
C VAL A 62 -4.17 6.34 5.87
N PHE A 63 -3.27 5.35 5.73
CA PHE A 63 -3.18 4.22 6.65
C PHE A 63 -2.81 4.65 8.06
N VAL A 64 -1.80 5.51 8.20
CA VAL A 64 -1.33 6.01 9.51
C VAL A 64 -2.43 6.85 10.17
N GLU A 65 -3.05 7.75 9.42
CA GLU A 65 -4.16 8.57 9.91
C GLU A 65 -5.36 7.71 10.34
N ALA A 66 -5.70 6.66 9.59
CA ALA A 66 -6.77 5.74 9.96
C ALA A 66 -6.49 5.05 11.31
N ALA A 67 -5.25 4.60 11.54
CA ALA A 67 -4.86 3.98 12.80
C ALA A 67 -4.96 4.96 13.98
N GLU A 68 -4.48 6.19 13.81
CA GLU A 68 -4.54 7.22 14.84
C GLU A 68 -5.98 7.65 15.17
N LEU A 69 -6.81 7.88 14.14
CA LEU A 69 -8.20 8.29 14.31
C LEU A 69 -9.03 7.23 15.02
N VAL A 70 -8.88 5.97 14.61
CA VAL A 70 -9.59 4.83 15.22
C VAL A 70 -9.10 4.60 16.65
N GLY A 71 -7.79 4.62 16.88
CA GLY A 71 -7.20 4.48 18.21
C GLY A 71 -7.66 5.59 19.16
N ASN A 72 -7.69 6.84 18.69
CA ASN A 72 -8.18 7.97 19.46
C ASN A 72 -9.68 7.86 19.76
N ALA A 73 -10.50 7.48 18.78
CA ALA A 73 -11.95 7.31 18.96
C ALA A 73 -12.28 6.22 20.00
N LEU A 74 -11.52 5.12 20.00
CA LEU A 74 -11.63 4.05 20.99
C LEU A 74 -11.17 4.50 22.37
N GLY A 75 -10.06 5.24 22.45
CA GLY A 75 -9.59 5.84 23.70
C GLY A 75 -10.62 6.77 24.34
N GLN A 76 -11.39 7.50 23.53
CA GLN A 76 -12.49 8.36 23.98
C GLN A 76 -13.82 7.62 24.22
N ARG A 77 -13.89 6.30 24.01
CA ARG A 77 -15.12 5.48 24.09
C ARG A 77 -16.25 5.99 23.18
N LYS A 78 -15.92 6.52 22.00
CA LYS A 78 -16.88 7.02 21.00
C LYS A 78 -16.90 6.13 19.74
N PRO A 79 -17.54 4.95 19.78
CA PRO A 79 -17.51 4.00 18.67
C PRO A 79 -18.22 4.52 17.40
N GLN A 80 -19.24 5.38 17.56
CA GLN A 80 -19.91 6.00 16.41
C GLN A 80 -18.99 6.96 15.65
N PHE A 81 -18.15 7.72 16.37
CA PHE A 81 -17.15 8.60 15.76
C PHE A 81 -16.06 7.78 15.06
N GLY A 82 -15.57 6.72 15.69
CA GLY A 82 -14.61 5.80 15.07
C GLY A 82 -15.13 5.21 13.75
N ARG A 83 -16.41 4.80 13.70
CA ARG A 83 -17.03 4.30 12.45
C ARG A 83 -17.08 5.35 11.34
N GLN A 84 -17.35 6.61 11.68
CA GLN A 84 -17.32 7.72 10.71
C GLN A 84 -15.89 7.95 10.18
N CYS A 85 -14.88 7.93 11.07
CA CYS A 85 -13.49 8.04 10.67
C CYS A 85 -13.08 6.92 9.71
N VAL A 86 -13.47 5.67 10.00
CA VAL A 86 -13.20 4.52 9.10
C VAL A 86 -13.82 4.73 7.72
N LEU A 87 -15.08 5.16 7.65
CA LEU A 87 -15.76 5.44 6.38
C LEU A 87 -15.08 6.57 5.60
N MET A 88 -14.65 7.63 6.28
CA MET A 88 -13.90 8.73 5.66
C MET A 88 -12.55 8.25 5.13
N CYS A 89 -11.80 7.47 5.91
CA CYS A 89 -10.51 6.92 5.49
C CYS A 89 -10.67 6.01 4.27
N LEU A 90 -11.65 5.11 4.26
CA LEU A 90 -11.94 4.26 3.10
C LEU A 90 -12.30 5.08 1.85
N GLY A 91 -13.11 6.13 2.00
CA GLY A 91 -13.43 7.05 0.90
C GLY A 91 -12.20 7.79 0.36
N LEU A 92 -11.32 8.26 1.25
CA LEU A 92 -10.05 8.88 0.87
C LEU A 92 -9.13 7.88 0.16
N THR A 93 -9.01 6.65 0.66
CA THR A 93 -8.21 5.58 0.04
C THR A 93 -8.67 5.30 -1.39
N VAL A 94 -9.97 5.18 -1.64
CA VAL A 94 -10.52 4.99 -2.99
C VAL A 94 -10.20 6.18 -3.89
N THR A 95 -10.36 7.40 -3.37
CA THR A 95 -10.05 8.62 -4.11
C THR A 95 -8.57 8.68 -4.49
N PHE A 96 -7.67 8.40 -3.54
CA PHE A 96 -6.23 8.33 -3.77
C PHE A 96 -5.86 7.24 -4.77
N ALA A 97 -6.46 6.06 -4.69
CA ALA A 97 -6.22 4.98 -5.65
C ALA A 97 -6.60 5.40 -7.08
N ILE A 98 -7.74 6.08 -7.25
CA ILE A 98 -8.18 6.59 -8.56
C ILE A 98 -7.21 7.67 -9.08
N VAL A 99 -6.80 8.60 -8.22
CA VAL A 99 -5.83 9.65 -8.58
C VAL A 99 -4.49 9.04 -8.97
N ASN A 100 -3.95 8.10 -8.17
CA ASN A 100 -2.70 7.39 -8.45
C ASN A 100 -2.75 6.65 -9.79
N LEU A 101 -3.85 5.96 -10.09
CA LEU A 101 -4.04 5.30 -11.37
C LEU A 101 -4.11 6.28 -12.53
N SER A 102 -4.82 7.39 -12.36
CA SER A 102 -4.95 8.44 -13.37
C SER A 102 -3.58 9.06 -13.68
N VAL A 103 -2.81 9.42 -12.64
CA VAL A 103 -1.44 9.93 -12.77
C VAL A 103 -0.55 8.89 -13.45
N THR A 104 -0.62 7.62 -13.06
CA THR A 104 0.16 6.56 -13.69
C THR A 104 -0.17 6.41 -15.17
N LEU A 105 -1.45 6.45 -15.54
CA LEU A 105 -1.88 6.35 -16.94
C LEU A 105 -1.44 7.55 -17.79
N LEU A 106 -1.39 8.75 -17.20
CA LEU A 106 -0.91 9.95 -17.88
C LEU A 106 0.61 9.94 -18.04
N LEU A 107 1.34 9.56 -16.99
CA LEU A 107 2.80 9.57 -16.97
C LEU A 107 3.43 8.30 -17.56
N GLN A 108 2.66 7.24 -17.82
CA GLN A 108 3.19 5.95 -18.30
C GLN A 108 4.12 6.11 -19.51
N SER A 109 3.77 7.00 -20.44
CA SER A 109 4.53 7.19 -21.68
C SER A 109 5.89 7.85 -21.39
N PHE A 110 5.92 8.79 -20.44
CA PHE A 110 7.15 9.45 -20.02
C PHE A 110 8.05 8.49 -19.24
N ILE A 111 7.49 7.80 -18.24
CA ILE A 111 8.21 6.82 -17.42
C ILE A 111 8.80 5.72 -18.30
N LEU A 112 8.00 5.13 -19.20
CA LEU A 112 8.49 4.09 -20.11
C LEU A 112 9.63 4.58 -21.00
N THR A 113 9.59 5.83 -21.46
CA THR A 113 10.66 6.39 -22.30
C THR A 113 11.94 6.64 -21.50
N LEU A 114 11.82 6.89 -20.20
CA LEU A 114 12.97 7.10 -19.31
C LEU A 114 13.68 5.78 -18.95
N PHE A 115 12.93 4.70 -18.77
CA PHE A 115 13.47 3.39 -18.41
C PHE A 115 13.88 2.53 -19.60
N THR A 116 13.19 2.61 -20.74
CA THR A 116 13.48 1.73 -21.89
C THR A 116 13.12 2.31 -23.26
N GLY A 117 13.99 2.03 -24.24
CA GLY A 117 13.78 2.38 -25.65
C GLY A 117 13.07 1.29 -26.45
N SER A 118 12.87 0.09 -25.91
CA SER A 118 12.36 -1.05 -26.69
C SER A 118 10.82 -1.03 -26.82
N THR A 119 10.34 -1.25 -28.04
CA THR A 119 8.90 -1.27 -28.36
C THR A 119 8.20 -2.50 -27.78
N GLU A 120 8.92 -3.62 -27.66
CA GLU A 120 8.39 -4.87 -27.11
C GLU A 120 7.97 -4.69 -25.63
N VAL A 121 8.85 -4.12 -24.81
CA VAL A 121 8.60 -3.81 -23.39
C VAL A 121 7.40 -2.89 -23.21
N ARG A 122 7.22 -1.89 -24.08
CA ARG A 122 6.04 -0.99 -24.03
C ARG A 122 4.72 -1.72 -24.26
N THR A 123 4.67 -2.64 -25.22
CA THR A 123 3.43 -3.37 -25.51
C THR A 123 3.05 -4.32 -24.38
N LEU A 124 4.05 -4.97 -23.78
CA LEU A 124 3.85 -5.89 -22.68
C LEU A 124 3.51 -5.15 -21.37
N PHE A 125 4.14 -3.98 -21.12
CA PHE A 125 3.79 -3.09 -20.00
C PHE A 125 2.30 -2.70 -20.03
N ARG A 126 1.76 -2.32 -21.19
CA ARG A 126 0.34 -1.94 -21.31
C ARG A 126 -0.61 -3.09 -20.93
N LYS A 127 -0.25 -4.34 -21.25
CA LYS A 127 -1.02 -5.52 -20.83
C LYS A 127 -0.96 -5.70 -19.31
N MET A 128 0.23 -5.59 -18.72
CA MET A 128 0.42 -5.74 -17.28
C MET A 128 -0.17 -4.58 -16.48
N LEU A 129 -0.27 -3.38 -17.08
CA LEU A 129 -0.81 -2.19 -16.42
C LEU A 129 -2.27 -2.36 -15.98
N SER A 130 -3.09 -3.09 -16.76
CA SER A 130 -4.48 -3.37 -16.36
C SER A 130 -4.56 -4.35 -15.18
N LEU A 131 -3.64 -5.31 -15.10
CA LEU A 131 -3.52 -6.19 -13.94
C LEU A 131 -3.04 -5.40 -12.72
N TYR A 132 -2.00 -4.58 -12.90
CA TYR A 132 -1.47 -3.69 -11.89
C TYR A 132 -2.53 -2.71 -11.36
N ALA A 133 -3.37 -2.16 -12.23
CA ALA A 133 -4.40 -1.22 -11.82
C ALA A 133 -5.39 -1.85 -10.83
N ARG A 134 -5.79 -3.10 -11.09
CA ARG A 134 -6.62 -3.87 -10.17
C ARG A 134 -5.88 -4.15 -8.87
N TYR A 135 -4.64 -4.65 -8.97
CA TYR A 135 -3.80 -4.92 -7.80
C TYR A 135 -3.66 -3.69 -6.89
N HIS A 136 -3.35 -2.52 -7.46
CA HIS A 136 -3.15 -1.28 -6.70
C HIS A 136 -4.39 -0.85 -5.90
N ILE A 137 -5.59 -1.02 -6.46
CA ILE A 137 -6.84 -0.69 -5.73
C ILE A 137 -7.02 -1.63 -4.53
N PHE A 138 -6.80 -2.93 -4.73
CA PHE A 138 -6.89 -3.91 -3.65
C PHE A 138 -5.84 -3.67 -2.57
N ASP A 139 -4.60 -3.38 -2.97
CA ASP A 139 -3.47 -3.08 -2.09
C ASP A 139 -3.72 -1.83 -1.24
N CYS A 140 -4.20 -0.74 -1.84
CA CYS A 140 -4.58 0.47 -1.12
C CYS A 140 -5.71 0.21 -0.10
N ASN A 141 -6.74 -0.54 -0.50
CA ASN A 141 -7.86 -0.86 0.39
C ASN A 141 -7.44 -1.78 1.55
N GLN A 142 -6.67 -2.83 1.26
CA GLN A 142 -6.14 -3.74 2.27
C GLN A 142 -5.20 -3.01 3.23
N SER A 143 -4.35 -2.12 2.73
CA SER A 143 -3.53 -1.22 3.54
C SER A 143 -4.41 -0.37 4.47
N CYS A 144 -5.43 0.32 3.97
CA CYS A 144 -6.33 1.10 4.84
C CYS A 144 -7.01 0.23 5.92
N MET A 145 -7.49 -0.96 5.57
CA MET A 145 -8.11 -1.89 6.52
C MET A 145 -7.12 -2.34 7.59
N MET A 146 -5.86 -2.60 7.20
CA MET A 146 -4.78 -2.90 8.13
C MET A 146 -4.64 -1.77 9.17
N GLY A 147 -4.71 -0.50 8.74
CA GLY A 147 -4.56 0.65 9.63
C GLY A 147 -5.69 0.77 10.62
N VAL A 148 -6.91 0.53 10.16
CA VAL A 148 -8.10 0.46 11.01
C VAL A 148 -7.97 -0.66 12.04
N LEU A 149 -7.49 -1.84 11.65
CA LEU A 149 -7.28 -2.97 12.57
C LEU A 149 -6.20 -2.67 13.61
N CYS A 150 -5.07 -2.07 13.20
CA CYS A 150 -4.02 -1.60 14.11
C CYS A 150 -4.56 -0.57 15.10
N GLY A 151 -5.36 0.40 14.65
CA GLY A 151 -6.02 1.38 15.50
C GLY A 151 -7.02 0.75 16.47
N CYS A 152 -7.65 -0.37 16.09
CA CYS A 152 -8.57 -1.12 16.93
C CYS A 152 -7.92 -1.90 18.08
N SER A 153 -6.58 -1.91 18.20
CA SER A 153 -5.87 -2.64 19.26
C SER A 153 -6.06 -4.17 19.18
N LEU A 154 -6.31 -4.72 17.99
CA LEU A 154 -6.44 -6.17 17.72
C LEU A 154 -5.13 -6.78 17.23
#